data_AF-A0A938M8L8-F1
#
_entry.id   AF-A0A938M8L8-F1
#
_cell.length_a   1.000
_cell.length_b   1.000
_cell.length_c   1.000
_cell.angle_alpha   90.00
_cell.angle_beta   90.00
_cell.angle_gamma   90.00
#
_symmetry.space_group_name_H-M   'P 1'
#
loop_
_entity.id
_entity.type
_entity.pdbx_description
1 polymer ?
#
loop_
_entity_poly.entity_id
_entity_poly.type
_entity_poly.pdbx_seq_one_letter_code
_entity_poly.pdbx_strand_id
1 'polypeptide(L)'
;MAAIKIPDALKSDVPQTMWGRILAATPVVMAVVATALAGLSSSEMTRAQYRRSLAAQQQSKAGDQWAFFQAKRLRGSMQRSTLDLLQSTVEVRPLDAAGLEKLGADPKTLAALQQGQLPDLGPAPATDASVKAALEALDSSKSEAEITPFIVRVKDSALDEALRMAKDRAQAFDAASEPIN
;
A
#
# COMPACT_ATOMS: atom_id res chain seq x y z
N MET A 1 7.48 -54.70 -27.70
CA MET A 1 8.06 -53.40 -28.08
C MET A 1 8.77 -53.58 -29.42
N ALA A 2 8.18 -53.08 -30.51
CA ALA A 2 8.77 -53.22 -31.84
C ALA A 2 10.01 -52.31 -31.96
N ALA A 3 11.15 -52.89 -32.31
CA ALA A 3 12.38 -52.16 -32.54
C ALA A 3 12.21 -51.21 -33.74
N ILE A 4 12.34 -49.90 -33.50
CA ILE A 4 12.30 -48.88 -34.54
C ILE A 4 13.54 -49.08 -35.43
N LYS A 5 13.37 -49.77 -36.55
CA LYS A 5 14.40 -49.91 -37.58
C LYS A 5 14.41 -48.64 -38.42
N ILE A 6 15.39 -47.76 -38.15
CA ILE A 6 15.62 -46.58 -38.98
C ILE A 6 16.07 -47.05 -40.37
N PRO A 7 15.35 -46.70 -41.45
CA PRO A 7 15.70 -47.04 -42.84
C PRO A 7 17.13 -46.61 -43.20
N ASP A 8 17.87 -47.43 -43.93
CA ASP A 8 19.29 -47.16 -44.23
C ASP A 8 19.50 -45.92 -45.11
N ALA A 9 18.49 -45.51 -45.89
CA ALA A 9 18.48 -44.26 -46.65
C ALA A 9 18.56 -43.00 -45.75
N LEU A 10 18.09 -43.07 -44.49
CA LEU A 10 18.22 -41.96 -43.52
C LEU A 10 19.59 -41.96 -42.83
N LYS A 11 20.35 -43.06 -42.88
CA LYS A 11 21.69 -43.15 -42.28
C LYS A 11 22.78 -42.61 -43.21
N SER A 12 22.53 -42.57 -44.52
CA SER A 12 23.46 -42.01 -45.51
C SER A 12 23.50 -40.48 -45.52
N ASP A 13 22.44 -39.82 -45.08
CA ASP A 13 22.37 -38.35 -45.01
C ASP A 13 22.96 -37.77 -43.70
N VAL A 14 23.33 -38.63 -42.76
CA VAL A 14 23.95 -38.20 -41.48
C VAL A 14 25.47 -38.30 -41.61
N PRO A 15 26.22 -37.21 -41.37
CA PRO A 15 27.67 -37.25 -41.46
C PRO A 15 28.26 -38.28 -40.49
N GLN A 16 29.00 -39.26 -41.04
CA GLN A 16 29.49 -40.42 -40.30
C GLN A 16 30.68 -40.11 -39.39
N THR A 17 31.35 -38.96 -39.59
CA THR A 17 32.51 -38.53 -38.81
C THR A 17 32.07 -37.82 -37.52
N MET A 18 32.85 -37.99 -36.44
CA MET A 18 32.57 -37.35 -35.14
C MET A 18 32.47 -35.82 -35.25
N TRP A 19 33.30 -35.21 -36.09
CA TRP A 19 33.26 -33.78 -36.40
C TRP A 19 32.00 -33.36 -37.16
N GLY A 20 31.54 -34.16 -38.11
CA GLY A 20 30.31 -33.88 -38.84
C GLY A 20 29.05 -34.02 -37.96
N ARG A 21 29.03 -34.96 -37.01
CA ARG A 21 27.96 -35.05 -36.01
C ARG A 21 27.93 -33.86 -35.06
N ILE A 22 29.10 -33.37 -34.63
CA ILE A 22 29.21 -32.15 -33.80
C ILE A 22 28.67 -30.93 -34.57
N LEU A 23 29.09 -30.75 -35.82
CA LEU A 23 28.61 -29.64 -36.66
C LEU A 23 27.12 -29.75 -36.99
N ALA A 24 26.58 -30.97 -37.16
CA ALA A 24 25.14 -31.17 -37.38
C ALA A 24 24.31 -30.94 -36.11
N ALA A 25 24.84 -31.25 -34.92
CA ALA A 25 24.16 -31.03 -33.65
C ALA A 25 24.21 -29.57 -33.17
N THR A 26 25.23 -28.80 -33.60
CA THR A 26 25.46 -27.42 -33.12
C THR A 26 24.28 -26.47 -33.40
N PRO A 27 23.68 -26.43 -34.61
CA PRO A 27 22.50 -25.59 -34.88
C PRO A 27 21.29 -26.01 -34.06
N VAL A 28 21.10 -27.32 -33.84
CA VAL A 28 19.96 -27.86 -33.07
C VAL A 28 20.08 -27.47 -31.59
N VAL A 29 21.27 -27.64 -31.00
CA VAL A 29 21.53 -27.23 -29.61
C VAL A 29 21.40 -25.71 -29.46
N MET A 30 21.96 -24.93 -30.40
CA MET A 30 21.78 -23.47 -30.41
C MET A 30 20.32 -23.06 -30.50
N ALA A 31 19.51 -23.71 -31.34
CA ALA A 31 18.09 -23.41 -31.46
C ALA A 31 17.33 -23.70 -30.15
N VAL A 32 17.63 -24.81 -29.48
CA VAL A 32 17.01 -25.15 -28.18
C VAL A 32 17.43 -24.17 -27.10
N VAL A 33 18.72 -23.83 -27.00
CA VAL A 33 19.24 -22.85 -26.03
C VAL A 33 18.64 -21.47 -26.29
N ALA A 34 18.57 -21.03 -27.54
CA ALA A 34 17.96 -19.76 -27.91
C ALA A 34 16.45 -19.73 -27.56
N THR A 35 15.73 -20.81 -27.81
CA THR A 35 14.30 -20.92 -27.46
C THR A 35 14.09 -20.88 -25.95
N ALA A 36 14.94 -21.56 -25.19
CA ALA A 36 14.89 -21.55 -23.72
C ALA A 36 15.19 -20.15 -23.16
N LEU A 37 16.23 -19.48 -23.67
CA LEU A 37 16.59 -18.12 -23.28
C LEU A 37 15.51 -17.09 -23.68
N ALA A 38 14.90 -17.24 -24.84
CA ALA A 38 13.78 -16.40 -25.29
C ALA A 38 12.53 -16.60 -24.41
N GLY A 39 12.25 -17.84 -23.98
CA GLY A 39 11.17 -18.13 -23.04
C GLY A 39 11.40 -17.51 -21.66
N LEU A 40 12.62 -17.64 -21.13
CA LEU A 40 12.99 -17.06 -19.84
C LEU A 40 12.96 -15.52 -19.88
N SER A 41 13.50 -14.90 -20.92
CA SER A 41 13.49 -13.43 -21.06
C SER A 41 12.09 -12.85 -21.22
N SER A 42 11.21 -13.52 -21.97
CA SER A 42 9.78 -13.15 -22.08
C SER A 42 9.06 -13.24 -20.73
N SER A 43 9.38 -14.26 -19.93
CA SER A 43 8.82 -14.43 -18.58
C SER A 43 9.28 -13.34 -17.61
N GLU A 44 10.55 -12.92 -17.69
CA GLU A 44 11.07 -11.83 -16.85
C GLU A 44 10.52 -10.47 -17.25
N MET A 45 10.40 -10.20 -18.56
CA MET A 45 9.78 -8.98 -19.06
C MET A 45 8.31 -8.89 -18.62
N THR A 46 7.56 -9.98 -18.72
CA THR A 46 6.16 -10.02 -18.28
C THR A 46 6.06 -9.83 -16.77
N ARG A 47 6.96 -10.45 -15.99
CA ARG A 47 6.98 -10.28 -14.52
C ARG A 47 7.35 -8.85 -14.11
N ALA A 48 8.30 -8.22 -14.79
CA ALA A 48 8.68 -6.84 -14.55
C ALA A 48 7.54 -5.88 -14.88
N GLN A 49 6.85 -6.08 -16.01
CA GLN A 49 5.68 -5.28 -16.38
C GLN A 49 4.51 -5.48 -15.41
N TYR A 50 4.26 -6.71 -14.96
CA TYR A 50 3.27 -7.00 -13.94
C TYR A 50 3.58 -6.31 -12.60
N ARG A 51 4.84 -6.36 -12.14
CA ARG A 51 5.25 -5.65 -10.91
C ARG A 51 5.08 -4.14 -11.05
N ARG A 52 5.42 -3.59 -12.21
CA ARG A 52 5.25 -2.15 -12.47
C ARG A 52 3.78 -1.73 -12.46
N SER A 53 2.90 -2.51 -13.08
CA SER A 53 1.46 -2.20 -13.09
C SER A 53 0.83 -2.37 -11.71
N LEU A 54 1.23 -3.40 -10.95
CA LEU A 54 0.79 -3.61 -9.58
C LEU A 54 1.25 -2.48 -8.65
N ALA A 55 2.51 -2.06 -8.74
CA ALA A 55 3.03 -0.92 -7.99
C ALA A 55 2.27 0.36 -8.32
N ALA A 56 1.98 0.61 -9.60
CA ALA A 56 1.20 1.78 -10.03
C ALA A 56 -0.23 1.76 -9.45
N GLN A 57 -0.88 0.59 -9.38
CA GLN A 57 -2.20 0.47 -8.75
C GLN A 57 -2.15 0.72 -7.24
N GLN A 58 -1.15 0.18 -6.54
CA GLN A 58 -0.96 0.43 -5.11
C GLN A 58 -0.70 1.91 -4.84
N GLN A 59 0.14 2.55 -5.66
CA GLN A 59 0.41 3.98 -5.58
C GLN A 59 -0.85 4.82 -5.82
N SER A 60 -1.69 4.46 -6.80
CA SER A 60 -2.97 5.15 -7.04
C SER A 60 -3.88 5.05 -5.83
N LYS A 61 -4.05 3.85 -5.24
CA LYS A 61 -4.88 3.65 -4.05
C LYS A 61 -4.38 4.44 -2.84
N ALA A 62 -3.06 4.45 -2.63
CA ALA A 62 -2.44 5.24 -1.57
C ALA A 62 -2.65 6.75 -1.81
N GLY A 63 -2.55 7.20 -3.07
CA GLY A 63 -2.82 8.58 -3.46
C GLY A 63 -4.25 9.02 -3.17
N ASP A 64 -5.24 8.19 -3.49
CA ASP A 64 -6.65 8.49 -3.22
C ASP A 64 -6.93 8.62 -1.71
N GLN A 65 -6.35 7.73 -0.90
CA GLN A 65 -6.47 7.79 0.56
C GLN A 65 -5.81 9.07 1.12
N TRP A 66 -4.61 9.40 0.65
CA TRP A 66 -3.91 10.61 1.05
C TRP A 66 -4.72 11.86 0.70
N ALA A 67 -5.25 11.96 -0.53
CA ALA A 67 -6.06 13.07 -0.97
C ALA A 67 -7.33 13.24 -0.10
N PHE A 68 -8.00 12.14 0.25
CA PHE A 68 -9.16 12.17 1.14
C PHE A 68 -8.84 12.75 2.52
N PHE A 69 -7.76 12.30 3.17
CA PHE A 69 -7.37 12.82 4.48
C PHE A 69 -6.80 14.26 4.42
N GLN A 70 -6.14 14.61 3.32
CA GLN A 70 -5.70 15.99 3.08
C GLN A 70 -6.90 16.94 2.95
N ALA A 71 -7.94 16.54 2.22
CA ALA A 71 -9.18 17.31 2.09
C ALA A 71 -9.88 17.48 3.46
N LYS A 72 -9.92 16.42 4.28
CA LYS A 72 -10.42 16.50 5.66
C LYS A 72 -9.62 17.49 6.52
N ARG A 73 -8.29 17.44 6.46
CA ARG A 73 -7.43 18.36 7.20
C ARG A 73 -7.67 19.81 6.77
N LEU A 74 -7.80 20.06 5.47
CA LEU A 74 -8.10 21.38 4.92
C LEU A 74 -9.47 21.88 5.39
N ARG A 75 -10.49 21.01 5.40
CA ARG A 75 -11.81 21.36 5.95
C ARG A 75 -11.71 21.75 7.43
N GLY A 76 -10.95 21.01 8.22
CA GLY A 76 -10.70 21.32 9.62
C GLY A 76 -9.99 22.66 9.83
N SER A 77 -9.00 23.02 9.01
CA SER A 77 -8.33 24.32 9.11
C SER A 77 -9.25 25.48 8.73
N MET A 78 -10.09 25.30 7.70
CA MET A 78 -11.10 26.29 7.33
C MET A 78 -12.12 26.50 8.46
N GLN A 79 -12.63 25.42 9.06
CA GLN A 79 -13.58 25.50 10.18
C GLN A 79 -12.99 26.22 11.40
N ARG A 80 -11.72 25.94 11.76
CA ARG A 80 -11.04 26.67 12.84
C ARG A 80 -10.89 28.15 12.53
N SER A 81 -10.48 28.49 11.31
CA SER A 81 -10.36 29.89 10.90
C SER A 81 -11.71 30.63 10.98
N THR A 82 -12.80 29.96 10.58
CA THR A 82 -14.16 30.50 10.74
C THR A 82 -14.55 30.63 12.22
N LEU A 83 -14.22 29.66 13.06
CA LEU A 83 -14.46 29.71 14.50
C LEU A 83 -13.74 30.91 15.14
N ASP A 84 -12.46 31.11 14.80
CA ASP A 84 -11.66 32.23 15.31
C ASP A 84 -12.27 33.57 14.91
N LEU A 85 -12.74 33.69 13.67
CA LEU A 85 -13.45 34.89 13.19
C LEU A 85 -14.77 35.11 13.96
N LEU A 86 -15.57 34.07 14.17
CA LEU A 86 -16.82 34.15 14.93
C LEU A 86 -16.57 34.57 16.38
N GLN A 87 -15.55 34.01 17.03
CA GLN A 87 -15.15 34.39 18.39
C GLN A 87 -14.68 35.85 18.48
N SER A 88 -14.04 36.36 17.42
CA SER A 88 -13.58 37.76 17.37
C SER A 88 -14.69 38.77 17.05
N THR A 89 -15.74 38.35 16.36
CA THR A 89 -16.80 39.25 15.84
C THR A 89 -18.09 39.22 16.65
N VAL A 90 -18.33 38.14 17.41
CA VAL A 90 -19.57 37.94 18.17
C VAL A 90 -19.22 37.50 19.59
N GLU A 91 -19.97 38.00 20.58
CA GLU A 91 -19.94 37.40 21.92
C GLU A 91 -20.49 35.98 21.85
N VAL A 92 -19.58 35.00 21.87
CA VAL A 92 -19.95 33.58 21.96
C VAL A 92 -20.42 33.31 23.38
N ARG A 93 -21.74 33.12 23.54
CA ARG A 93 -22.33 32.73 24.82
C ARG A 93 -21.81 31.33 25.20
N PRO A 94 -21.39 31.10 26.46
CA PRO A 94 -20.91 29.79 26.89
C PRO A 94 -22.00 28.72 26.72
N LEU A 95 -21.57 27.49 26.46
CA LEU A 95 -22.47 26.34 26.35
C LEU A 95 -23.19 26.11 27.69
N ASP A 96 -24.52 26.24 27.69
CA ASP A 96 -25.37 25.98 28.84
C ASP A 96 -25.79 24.50 28.88
N ALA A 97 -25.57 23.86 30.03
CA ALA A 97 -25.97 22.48 30.31
C ALA A 97 -27.45 22.23 30.02
N ALA A 98 -28.32 23.17 30.41
CA ALA A 98 -29.77 23.04 30.23
C ALA A 98 -30.19 23.16 28.75
N GLY A 99 -29.38 23.82 27.91
CA GLY A 99 -29.58 23.90 26.47
C GLY A 99 -29.14 22.62 25.76
N LEU A 100 -28.05 22.01 26.23
CA LEU A 100 -27.51 20.78 25.65
C LEU A 100 -28.33 19.53 26.01
N GLU A 101 -28.92 19.45 27.21
CA GLU A 101 -29.82 18.33 27.59
C GLU A 101 -31.03 18.23 26.65
N LYS A 102 -31.52 19.37 26.14
CA LYS A 102 -32.65 19.41 25.18
C LYS A 102 -32.30 18.83 23.81
N LEU A 103 -31.00 18.70 23.48
CA LEU A 103 -30.53 18.11 22.24
C LEU A 103 -30.45 16.58 22.32
N GLY A 104 -30.74 15.97 23.48
CA GLY A 104 -30.78 14.50 23.61
C GLY A 104 -29.42 13.81 23.62
N ALA A 105 -28.34 14.56 23.87
CA ALA A 105 -26.99 13.99 23.99
C ALA A 105 -26.83 13.16 25.27
N ASP A 106 -26.03 12.10 25.19
CA ASP A 106 -25.67 11.27 26.35
C ASP A 106 -24.88 12.08 27.41
N PRO A 107 -24.93 11.68 28.71
CA PRO A 107 -24.26 12.41 29.78
C PRO A 107 -22.73 12.55 29.65
N LYS A 108 -22.06 11.58 28.99
CA LYS A 108 -20.62 11.63 28.73
C LYS A 108 -20.29 12.62 27.62
N THR A 109 -21.09 12.65 26.55
CA THR A 109 -20.97 13.62 25.46
C THR A 109 -21.22 15.04 25.97
N LEU A 110 -22.23 15.22 26.83
CA LEU A 110 -22.51 16.50 27.49
C LEU A 110 -21.33 16.98 28.34
N ALA A 111 -20.75 16.10 29.17
CA ALA A 111 -19.59 16.42 29.98
C ALA A 111 -18.35 16.75 29.13
N ALA A 112 -18.11 16.00 28.05
CA ALA A 112 -17.01 16.25 27.13
C ALA A 112 -17.14 17.61 26.43
N LEU A 113 -18.34 17.96 25.95
CA LEU A 113 -18.61 19.24 25.32
C LEU A 113 -18.44 20.43 26.28
N GLN A 114 -18.88 20.29 27.52
CA GLN A 114 -18.71 21.33 28.55
C GLN A 114 -17.24 21.55 28.91
N GLN A 115 -16.44 20.49 28.89
CA GLN A 115 -15.01 20.53 29.22
C GLN A 115 -14.11 20.79 28.00
N GLY A 116 -14.67 20.88 26.80
CA GLY A 116 -13.92 20.99 25.55
C GLY A 116 -13.03 19.77 25.27
N GLN A 117 -13.39 18.60 25.79
CA GLN A 117 -12.65 17.36 25.59
C GLN A 117 -13.12 16.65 24.32
N LEU A 118 -12.16 16.12 23.57
CA LEU A 118 -12.43 15.26 22.41
C LEU A 118 -12.94 13.88 22.87
N PRO A 119 -13.68 13.16 22.02
CA PRO A 119 -14.08 11.79 22.31
C PRO A 119 -12.87 10.90 22.59
N ASP A 120 -12.88 10.18 23.70
CA ASP A 120 -11.82 9.22 24.03
C ASP A 120 -12.02 7.93 23.24
N LEU A 121 -11.09 7.65 22.33
CA LEU A 121 -11.03 6.41 21.55
C LEU A 121 -10.08 5.37 22.14
N GLY A 122 -9.61 5.57 23.37
CA GLY A 122 -8.57 4.76 23.99
C GLY A 122 -7.20 4.91 23.31
N PRO A 123 -6.18 4.15 23.74
CA PRO A 123 -4.84 4.23 23.18
C PRO A 123 -4.80 3.80 21.71
N ALA A 124 -3.92 4.43 20.93
CA ALA A 124 -3.68 4.03 19.55
C ALA A 124 -3.17 2.58 19.49
N PRO A 125 -3.64 1.76 18.54
CA PRO A 125 -3.20 0.39 18.43
C PRO A 125 -1.69 0.33 18.15
N ALA A 126 -1.02 -0.63 18.79
CA ALA A 126 0.42 -0.81 18.64
C ALA A 126 0.75 -1.18 17.19
N THR A 127 1.53 -0.33 16.53
CA THR A 127 2.05 -0.60 15.18
C THR A 127 3.29 -1.49 15.27
N ASP A 128 3.47 -2.38 14.29
CA ASP A 128 4.66 -3.21 14.20
C ASP A 128 5.95 -2.36 14.22
N ALA A 129 6.97 -2.84 14.93
CA ALA A 129 8.21 -2.10 15.13
C ALA A 129 8.96 -1.81 13.81
N SER A 130 8.85 -2.69 12.81
CA SER A 130 9.46 -2.48 11.50
C SER A 130 8.78 -1.34 10.72
N VAL A 131 7.44 -1.29 10.76
CA VAL A 131 6.64 -0.21 10.16
C VAL A 131 6.95 1.11 10.86
N LYS A 132 7.00 1.11 12.19
CA LYS A 132 7.34 2.30 12.97
C LYS A 132 8.74 2.83 12.64
N ALA A 133 9.74 1.96 12.59
CA ALA A 133 11.11 2.34 12.25
C ALA A 133 11.24 2.88 10.81
N ALA A 134 10.48 2.31 9.86
CA ALA A 134 10.44 2.81 8.49
C ALA A 134 9.78 4.19 8.40
N LEU A 135 8.70 4.43 9.14
CA LEU A 135 8.05 5.75 9.23
C LEU A 135 8.97 6.80 9.86
N GLU A 136 9.65 6.47 10.96
CA GLU A 136 10.61 7.38 11.60
C GLU A 136 11.80 7.71 10.67
N ALA A 137 12.26 6.74 9.87
CA ALA A 137 13.29 6.98 8.87
C ALA A 137 12.82 7.91 7.74
N LEU A 138 11.55 7.81 7.35
CA LEU A 138 10.92 8.68 6.35
C LEU A 138 10.70 10.10 6.89
N ASP A 139 10.17 10.23 8.10
CA ASP A 139 9.90 11.52 8.76
C ASP A 139 11.20 12.30 9.01
N SER A 140 12.30 11.60 9.30
CA SER A 140 13.62 12.22 9.43
C SER A 140 14.23 12.66 8.10
N SER A 141 13.50 12.54 6.98
CA SER A 141 13.91 12.99 5.64
C SER A 141 15.27 12.42 5.20
N LYS A 142 15.57 11.19 5.62
CA LYS A 142 16.80 10.48 5.22
C LYS A 142 16.82 10.22 3.72
N SER A 143 18.00 10.00 3.16
CA SER A 143 18.12 9.66 1.74
C SER A 143 17.52 8.28 1.46
N GLU A 144 17.11 8.03 0.22
CA GLU A 144 16.50 6.75 -0.19
C GLU A 144 17.42 5.54 0.12
N ALA A 145 18.74 5.73 -0.05
CA ALA A 145 19.74 4.72 0.30
C ALA A 145 19.74 4.35 1.79
N GLU A 146 19.46 5.31 2.67
CA GLU A 146 19.40 5.12 4.11
C GLU A 146 18.05 4.58 4.58
N ILE A 147 16.97 4.84 3.84
CA ILE A 147 15.61 4.35 4.16
C ILE A 147 15.40 2.91 3.68
N THR A 148 16.00 2.53 2.54
CA THR A 148 15.91 1.19 1.94
C THR A 148 16.07 0.03 2.94
N PRO A 149 17.08 -0.01 3.84
CA PRO A 149 17.22 -1.12 4.79
C PRO A 149 16.08 -1.21 5.82
N PHE A 150 15.35 -0.13 6.07
CA PHE A 150 14.16 -0.14 6.93
C PHE A 150 12.93 -0.63 6.16
N ILE A 151 12.72 -0.16 4.93
CA ILE A 151 11.59 -0.58 4.08
C ILE A 151 11.63 -2.06 3.78
N VAL A 152 12.80 -2.62 3.45
CA VAL A 152 12.95 -4.05 3.11
C VAL A 152 12.55 -4.98 4.26
N ARG A 153 12.57 -4.50 5.51
CA ARG A 153 12.16 -5.27 6.70
C ARG A 153 10.65 -5.25 6.93
N VAL A 154 9.93 -4.33 6.30
CA VAL A 154 8.48 -4.21 6.42
C VAL A 154 7.83 -5.34 5.63
N LYS A 155 7.05 -6.18 6.31
CA LYS A 155 6.24 -7.20 5.65
C LYS A 155 4.94 -6.57 5.15
N ASP A 156 4.52 -6.95 3.95
CA ASP A 156 3.25 -6.49 3.36
C ASP A 156 2.07 -6.71 4.32
N SER A 157 1.99 -7.87 4.98
CA SER A 157 0.91 -8.17 5.94
C SER A 157 0.91 -7.26 7.17
N ALA A 158 2.10 -6.84 7.63
CA ALA A 158 2.21 -5.93 8.77
C ALA A 158 1.83 -4.49 8.37
N LEU A 159 2.16 -4.09 7.13
CA LEU A 159 1.76 -2.81 6.58
C LEU A 159 0.24 -2.74 6.35
N ASP A 160 -0.35 -3.79 5.78
CA ASP A 160 -1.80 -3.87 5.55
C ASP A 160 -2.59 -3.79 6.86
N GLU A 161 -2.13 -4.51 7.89
CA GLU A 161 -2.76 -4.46 9.22
C GLU A 161 -2.62 -3.07 9.85
N ALA A 162 -1.43 -2.46 9.76
CA ALA A 162 -1.22 -1.10 10.25
C ALA A 162 -2.14 -0.08 9.56
N LEU A 163 -2.30 -0.17 8.24
CA LEU A 163 -3.20 0.69 7.46
C LEU A 163 -4.66 0.48 7.83
N ARG A 164 -5.07 -0.78 8.01
CA ARG A 164 -6.43 -1.14 8.45
C ARG A 164 -6.72 -0.54 9.82
N MET A 165 -5.85 -0.76 10.80
CA MET A 165 -5.99 -0.22 12.15
C MET A 165 -6.05 1.32 12.15
N ALA A 166 -5.22 1.98 11.34
CA ALA A 166 -5.23 3.44 11.22
C ALA A 166 -6.55 3.96 10.62
N LYS A 167 -7.07 3.28 9.59
CA LYS A 167 -8.35 3.61 8.97
C LYS A 167 -9.52 3.40 9.94
N ASP A 168 -9.58 2.24 10.59
CA ASP A 168 -10.65 1.90 11.52
C ASP A 168 -10.69 2.91 12.69
N ARG A 169 -9.53 3.32 13.19
CA ARG A 169 -9.43 4.36 14.22
C ARG A 169 -9.89 5.73 13.73
N ALA A 170 -9.54 6.12 12.50
CA ALA A 170 -10.01 7.38 11.92
C ALA A 170 -11.54 7.38 11.74
N GLN A 171 -12.12 6.26 11.32
CA GLN A 171 -13.57 6.10 11.19
C GLN A 171 -14.28 6.09 12.55
N ALA A 172 -13.69 5.45 13.57
CA ALA A 172 -14.21 5.49 14.93
C ALA A 172 -14.20 6.92 15.50
N PHE A 173 -13.18 7.73 15.18
CA PHE A 173 -13.16 9.14 15.54
C PHE A 173 -14.25 9.92 14.84
N ASP A 174 -14.42 9.75 13.53
CA ASP A 174 -15.48 10.42 12.78
C ASP A 174 -16.85 10.10 13.40
N ALA A 175 -17.14 8.81 13.62
CA ALA A 175 -18.39 8.35 14.22
C ALA A 175 -18.64 8.91 15.62
N ALA A 176 -17.60 9.00 16.45
CA ALA A 176 -17.69 9.58 17.78
C ALA A 176 -17.84 11.12 17.77
N SER A 177 -17.57 11.76 16.64
CA SER A 177 -17.65 13.21 16.44
C SER A 177 -18.86 13.64 15.60
N GLU A 178 -19.80 12.72 15.32
CA GLU A 178 -21.01 13.05 14.58
C GLU A 178 -21.84 14.13 15.29
N PRO A 179 -22.53 15.00 14.53
CA PRO A 179 -23.45 15.97 15.12
C PRO A 179 -24.54 15.28 15.94
N ILE A 180 -25.00 15.94 16.99
CA ILE A 180 -26.06 15.43 17.89
C ILE A 180 -27.45 15.41 17.22
N ASN A 181 -27.60 16.00 16.03
CA ASN A 181 -28.88 16.15 15.31
C ASN A 181 -29.07 15.13 14.19
#